data_AF-A0A2N5GNE2-F1
#
_entry.id   AF-A0A2N5GNE2-F1
#
_cell.length_a   1.000
_cell.length_b   1.000
_cell.length_c   1.000
_cell.angle_alpha   90.00
_cell.angle_beta   90.00
_cell.angle_gamma   90.00
#
_symmetry.space_group_name_H-M   'P 1'
#
loop_
_entity.id
_entity.type
_entity.pdbx_description
1 polymer ?
#
loop_
_entity_poly.entity_id
_entity_poly.type
_entity_poly.pdbx_seq_one_letter_code
_entity_poly.pdbx_strand_id
1 'polypeptide(L)' 'MQGWWEFVFVKVYQYHIETGKEQEFIEIQEKAAEIYHKYVNFHTTCLKSNDNPTKWMEISWYESEKIYEKSISIH' A
#
# COMPACT_ATOMS: atom_id res chain seq x y z
N MET A 1 13.43 -10.24 12.76
CA MET A 1 12.36 -10.41 11.75
C MET A 1 11.09 -10.78 12.49
N GLN A 2 10.20 -9.82 12.75
CA GLN A 2 8.84 -10.13 13.20
C GLN A 2 8.09 -10.77 12.03
N GLY A 3 7.39 -11.87 12.29
CA GLY A 3 6.79 -12.70 11.26
C GLY A 3 5.46 -12.14 10.77
N TRP A 4 5.25 -12.21 9.45
CA TRP A 4 4.08 -11.75 8.70
C TRP A 4 2.75 -12.47 9.01
N TRP A 5 2.70 -13.28 10.06
CA TRP A 5 1.61 -14.19 10.38
C TRP A 5 0.36 -13.49 10.95
N GLU A 6 0.43 -12.18 11.18
CA GLU A 6 -0.66 -11.37 11.78
C GLU A 6 -1.56 -10.69 10.73
N PHE A 7 -1.19 -10.73 9.45
CA PHE A 7 -1.97 -10.08 8.37
C PHE A 7 -2.71 -11.12 7.51
N VAL A 8 -4.04 -11.00 7.42
CA VAL A 8 -4.93 -11.98 6.76
C VAL A 8 -5.64 -11.39 5.53
N PHE A 9 -5.67 -10.07 5.37
CA PHE A 9 -6.33 -9.39 4.26
C PHE A 9 -5.34 -8.56 3.43
N VAL A 10 -5.43 -8.64 2.10
CA VAL A 10 -4.49 -8.00 1.19
C VAL A 10 -5.24 -7.17 0.15
N LYS A 11 -4.82 -5.91 -0.01
CA LYS A 11 -5.23 -5.02 -1.10
C LYS A 11 -4.09 -4.84 -2.08
N VAL A 12 -4.42 -4.88 -3.36
CA VAL A 12 -3.45 -4.67 -4.45
C VAL A 12 -3.99 -3.59 -5.37
N TYR A 13 -3.16 -2.57 -5.62
CA TYR A 13 -3.41 -1.58 -6.65
C TYR A 13 -2.32 -1.63 -7.71
N GLN A 14 -2.71 -1.46 -8.97
CA GLN A 14 -1.77 -1.35 -10.08
C GLN A 14 -1.88 0.05 -10.70
N TYR A 15 -0.75 0.70 -10.86
CA TYR A 15 -0.64 2.04 -11.41
C TYR A 15 0.17 2.04 -12.71
N HIS A 16 -0.16 3.00 -13.58
CA HIS A 16 0.72 3.41 -14.68
C HIS A 16 1.33 4.76 -14.30
N ILE A 17 2.61 4.74 -13.93
CA ILE A 17 3.38 5.90 -13.52
C ILE A 17 4.22 6.34 -14.70
N GLU A 18 4.16 7.64 -15.00
CA GLU A 18 5.01 8.26 -16.03
C GLU A 18 6.49 8.12 -15.67
N THR A 19 7.33 7.88 -16.67
CA THR A 19 8.79 7.78 -16.47
C THR A 19 9.33 9.10 -15.92
N GLY A 20 10.16 9.04 -14.87
CA GLY A 20 10.68 10.20 -14.15
C GLY A 20 9.78 10.68 -13.01
N LYS A 21 8.60 10.09 -12.82
CA LYS A 21 7.65 10.40 -11.73
C LYS A 21 7.63 9.34 -10.63
N GLU A 22 8.50 8.34 -10.70
CA GLU A 22 8.50 7.22 -9.74
C GLU A 22 8.83 7.67 -8.32
N GLN A 23 9.77 8.60 -8.15
CA GLN A 23 10.10 9.13 -6.83
C GLN A 23 8.93 9.91 -6.22
N GLU A 24 8.25 10.73 -7.02
CA GLU A 24 7.05 11.46 -6.59
C GLU A 24 5.94 10.50 -6.17
N PHE A 25 5.73 9.42 -6.93
CA PHE A 25 4.82 8.35 -6.56
C PHE A 25 5.18 7.72 -5.22
N ILE A 26 6.44 7.34 -5.00
CA ILE A 26 6.89 6.74 -3.73
C ILE A 26 6.66 7.69 -2.55
N GLU A 27 7.04 8.97 -2.69
CA GLU A 27 6.84 9.98 -1.63
C GLU A 27 5.36 10.20 -1.29
N ILE A 28 4.47 10.13 -2.27
CA ILE A 28 3.03 10.20 -2.04
C ILE A 28 2.56 8.97 -1.24
N GLN A 29 3.03 7.78 -1.59
CA GLN A 29 2.66 6.55 -0.87
C GLN A 29 3.16 6.55 0.58
N GLU A 30 4.39 7.02 0.82
CA GLU A 30 4.94 7.15 2.17
C GLU A 30 4.12 8.14 3.02
N LYS A 31 3.82 9.32 2.48
CA LYS A 31 2.99 10.32 3.18
C LYS A 31 1.58 9.82 3.45
N ALA A 32 0.97 9.11 2.49
CA ALA A 32 -0.32 8.49 2.68
C ALA A 32 -0.25 7.44 3.80
N ALA A 33 0.79 6.61 3.80
CA ALA A 33 0.97 5.59 4.82
C ALA A 33 1.10 6.20 6.22
N GLU A 34 1.90 7.25 6.39
CA GLU A 34 2.01 7.98 7.67
C GLU A 34 0.67 8.50 8.20
N ILE A 35 -0.21 8.94 7.31
CA ILE A 35 -1.55 9.41 7.69
C ILE A 35 -2.42 8.22 8.11
N TYR A 36 -2.50 7.17 7.28
CA TYR A 36 -3.37 6.02 7.54
C TYR A 36 -2.91 5.20 8.75
N HIS A 37 -1.61 5.15 9.03
CA HIS A 37 -1.05 4.48 10.20
C HIS A 37 -1.56 5.02 11.53
N LYS A 38 -2.12 6.24 11.56
CA LYS A 38 -2.78 6.81 12.74
C LYS A 38 -4.12 6.14 13.07
N TYR A 39 -4.73 5.47 12.09
CA TYR A 39 -6.08 4.95 12.16
C TYR A 39 -6.15 3.43 11.99
N VAL A 40 -5.18 2.84 11.29
CA VAL A 40 -5.13 1.39 11.05
C VAL A 40 -3.69 0.90 11.01
N ASN A 41 -3.46 -0.26 11.62
CA ASN A 41 -2.20 -0.97 11.47
C ASN A 41 -2.22 -1.76 10.16
N PHE A 42 -1.22 -1.54 9.32
CA PHE A 42 -1.06 -2.23 8.05
C PHE A 42 0.42 -2.24 7.65
N HIS A 43 0.78 -3.05 6.68
CA HIS A 43 2.07 -2.94 6.02
C HIS A 43 1.84 -2.65 4.54
N THR A 44 2.65 -1.79 3.92
CA THR A 44 2.59 -1.54 2.48
C THR A 44 3.96 -1.65 1.83
N THR A 45 3.99 -2.15 0.60
CA THR A 45 5.18 -2.19 -0.25
C THR A 45 4.81 -1.79 -1.67
N CYS A 46 5.67 -0.98 -2.29
CA CYS A 46 5.60 -0.63 -3.71
C CYS A 46 6.62 -1.43 -4.52
N LEU A 47 6.18 -2.03 -5.63
CA LEU A 47 7.01 -2.83 -6.54
C LEU A 47 6.94 -2.25 -7.95
N LYS A 48 8.12 -2.07 -8.57
CA LYS A 48 8.23 -1.73 -10.00
C LYS A 48 8.23 -3.02 -10.82
N SER A 49 7.49 -3.04 -11.92
CA SER A 49 7.54 -4.15 -12.88
C SER A 49 8.88 -4.19 -13.62
N ASN A 50 9.43 -5.39 -13.76
CA ASN A 50 10.64 -5.63 -14.57
C ASN A 50 10.34 -5.60 -16.09
N ASP A 51 9.12 -6.00 -16.49
CA ASP A 51 8.74 -6.09 -17.91
C ASP A 51 8.22 -4.76 -18.46
N ASN A 52 7.63 -3.92 -17.60
CA ASN A 52 7.12 -2.61 -17.99
C ASN A 52 7.48 -1.54 -16.97
N PRO A 53 8.41 -0.61 -17.27
CA PRO A 53 8.91 0.37 -16.31
C PRO A 53 7.86 1.39 -15.86
N THR A 54 6.74 1.55 -16.57
CA THR A 54 5.65 2.42 -16.15
C THR A 54 4.68 1.70 -15.22
N LYS A 55 4.73 0.37 -15.09
CA LYS A 55 3.82 -0.38 -14.23
C LYS A 55 4.37 -0.51 -12.82
N TRP A 56 3.59 -0.04 -11.86
CA TRP A 56 3.86 -0.15 -10.44
C TRP A 56 2.72 -0.87 -9.74
N MET A 57 3.04 -1.58 -8.68
CA MET A 57 2.08 -2.27 -7.83
C MET A 57 2.28 -1.85 -6.38
N GLU A 58 1.21 -1.45 -5.73
CA GLU A 58 1.16 -1.26 -4.28
C GLU A 58 0.45 -2.46 -3.68
N ILE A 59 1.07 -3.09 -2.68
CA ILE A 59 0.49 -4.19 -1.94
C ILE A 59 0.40 -3.78 -0.48
N SER A 60 -0.81 -3.82 0.06
CA SER A 60 -1.10 -3.43 1.45
C SER A 60 -1.74 -4.60 2.19
N TRP A 61 -1.15 -4.98 3.32
CA TRP A 61 -1.55 -6.09 4.19
C TRP A 61 -2.18 -5.55 5.47
N TYR A 62 -3.35 -6.08 5.82
CA TYR A 62 -4.15 -5.71 6.98
C TYR A 62 -4.45 -6.94 7.84
N GLU A 63 -4.63 -6.71 9.15
CA GLU A 63 -4.91 -7.78 10.12
C GLU A 63 -6.16 -8.57 9.74
N SER A 64 -7.20 -7.89 9.23
CA SER A 64 -8.41 -8.51 8.68
C SER A 64 -9.16 -7.57 7.74
N GLU A 65 -10.04 -8.12 6.91
CA GLU A 65 -10.94 -7.35 6.03
C GLU A 65 -11.83 -6.40 6.85
N LYS A 66 -12.37 -6.89 7.98
CA LYS A 66 -13.21 -6.09 8.88
C LYS A 66 -12.49 -4.85 9.45
N ILE A 67 -11.21 -4.98 9.80
CA ILE A 67 -10.41 -3.85 10.28
C ILE A 67 -10.19 -2.85 9.14
N TYR A 68 -9.86 -3.35 7.95
CA TYR A 68 -9.74 -2.51 6.76
C TYR A 68 -11.04 -1.73 6.50
N GLU A 69 -12.18 -2.41 6.38
CA GLU A 69 -13.48 -1.77 6.12
C GLU A 69 -13.82 -0.69 7.13
N LYS A 70 -13.62 -0.98 8.43
CA LYS A 70 -13.84 0.00 9.50
C LYS A 70 -12.92 1.21 9.40
N SER A 71 -11.68 1.02 8.94
CA SER A 71 -10.70 2.11 8.82
C SER A 71 -10.96 3.04 7.64
N ILE A 72 -11.59 2.54 6.57
CA ILE A 72 -11.89 3.32 5.36
C ILE A 72 -13.33 3.84 5.33
N SER A 73 -14.23 3.34 6.17
CA SER A 73 -15.59 3.83 6.27
C SER A 73 -15.60 5.20 6.96
N ILE A 74 -15.90 6.25 6.20
CA ILE A 74 -16.20 7.57 6.75
C ILE A 74 -17.59 7.45 7.42
N HIS A 75 -17.62 7.56 8.75
CA HIS A 75 -18.84 7.69 9.55
C HIS A 75 -18.86 9.06 10.22
#